data_AF-A0A439UH53-F1
#
_entry.id   AF-A0A439UH53-F1
#
_cell.length_a   1.000
_cell.length_b   1.000
_cell.length_c   1.000
_cell.angle_alpha   90.00
_cell.angle_beta   90.00
_cell.angle_gamma   90.00
#
_symmetry.space_group_name_H-M   'P 1'
#
loop_
_entity.id
_entity.type
_entity.pdbx_description
1 polymer ?
#
loop_
_entity_poly.entity_id
_entity_poly.type
_entity_poly.pdbx_seq_one_letter_code
_entity_poly.pdbx_strand_id
1 'polypeptide(L)'
;MGTFFYVVLAFLVGVLVGWFLWGRLRGELDSLRGDVDRTRSERDRLRADSDRLTSELDACGKTRADLERRLRDAQATPAAGAATKAAPSALMSTPATAKSAPVKPAPAKPAAAKAAPAKAAPAKSAARPAASKSATAKPAASKSATATAAAKSSAAPKAAPAKKAAPAGATKPDNLRRLIGIGPVNEKLLKAQGITSFAQIAGWTAADIKRIEDVMNFDGRIARERWIEQAKLLAAGNEKEFAKQFPTAGTASNT
;
A
#
# COMPACT_ATOMS: atom_id res chain seq x y z
N MET A 1 -47.41 13.44 43.19
CA MET A 1 -47.61 13.55 41.72
C MET A 1 -46.30 13.73 40.94
N GLY A 2 -45.26 14.37 41.47
CA GLY A 2 -44.02 14.60 40.72
C GLY A 2 -43.18 13.35 40.37
N THR A 3 -43.09 12.34 41.25
CA THR A 3 -42.22 11.17 41.04
C THR A 3 -42.65 10.29 39.87
N PHE A 4 -43.96 10.06 39.68
CA PHE A 4 -44.48 9.30 38.55
C PHE A 4 -44.17 9.98 37.20
N PHE A 5 -44.26 11.31 37.16
CA PHE A 5 -43.92 12.09 35.97
C PHE A 5 -42.45 11.92 35.55
N TYR A 6 -41.52 11.95 36.50
CA TYR A 6 -40.09 11.76 36.20
C TYR A 6 -39.76 10.34 35.73
N VAL A 7 -40.44 9.31 36.24
CA VAL A 7 -40.26 7.92 35.79
C VAL A 7 -40.73 7.76 34.34
N VAL A 8 -41.89 8.34 34.00
CA VAL A 8 -42.40 8.33 32.62
C VAL A 8 -41.49 9.15 31.69
N LEU A 9 -41.02 10.31 32.14
CA LEU A 9 -40.09 11.14 31.36
C LEU A 9 -38.77 10.40 31.10
N ALA A 10 -38.20 9.73 32.09
CA ALA A 10 -36.97 8.95 31.93
C ALA A 10 -37.16 7.78 30.95
N PHE A 11 -38.32 7.12 30.99
CA PHE A 11 -38.66 6.05 30.04
C PHE A 11 -38.74 6.58 28.61
N LEU A 12 -39.43 7.70 28.38
CA LEU A 12 -39.55 8.32 27.06
C LEU A 12 -38.21 8.78 26.52
N VAL A 13 -37.36 9.38 27.36
CA VAL A 13 -35.99 9.76 26.99
C VAL A 13 -35.17 8.52 26.63
N GLY A 14 -35.28 7.43 27.40
CA GLY A 14 -34.61 6.17 27.10
C GLY A 14 -35.02 5.57 25.75
N VAL A 15 -36.33 5.59 25.44
CA VAL A 15 -36.85 5.14 24.14
C VAL A 15 -36.35 6.03 23.00
N LEU A 16 -36.33 7.35 23.19
CA LEU A 16 -35.92 8.32 22.17
C LEU A 16 -34.41 8.25 21.89
N VAL A 17 -33.61 8.09 22.94
CA VAL A 17 -32.16 7.84 22.84
C VAL A 17 -31.90 6.47 22.18
N GLY A 18 -32.63 5.43 22.58
CA GLY A 18 -32.53 4.10 21.97
C GLY A 18 -32.90 4.11 20.48
N TRP A 19 -33.96 4.83 20.11
CA TRP A 19 -34.37 5.02 18.71
C TRP A 19 -33.30 5.77 17.91
N PHE A 20 -32.72 6.83 18.46
CA PHE A 20 -31.69 7.61 17.79
C PHE A 20 -30.38 6.80 17.61
N LEU A 21 -29.95 6.08 18.66
CA LEU A 21 -28.78 5.20 18.57
C LEU A 21 -29.01 4.07 17.57
N TRP A 22 -30.19 3.43 17.58
CA TRP A 22 -30.49 2.36 16.63
C TRP A 22 -30.59 2.87 15.20
N GLY A 23 -31.23 4.02 14.95
CA GLY A 23 -31.28 4.62 13.62
C GLY A 23 -29.88 4.91 13.06
N ARG A 24 -28.99 5.47 13.89
CA ARG A 24 -27.59 5.72 13.52
C ARG A 24 -26.82 4.41 13.25
N LEU A 25 -26.93 3.44 14.15
CA LEU A 25 -26.28 2.13 13.99
C LEU A 25 -26.79 1.39 12.75
N ARG A 26 -28.08 1.52 12.42
CA ARG A 26 -28.68 0.90 11.23
C ARG A 26 -28.15 1.53 9.94
N GLY A 27 -27.99 2.84 9.89
CA GLY A 27 -27.35 3.52 8.76
C GLY A 27 -25.89 3.09 8.57
N GLU A 28 -25.15 2.95 9.68
CA GLU A 28 -23.77 2.45 9.66
C GLU A 28 -23.71 1.00 9.16
N LEU A 29 -24.62 0.13 9.63
CA LEU A 29 -24.74 -1.26 9.16
C LEU A 29 -25.07 -1.36 7.67
N ASP A 30 -25.95 -0.51 7.15
CA ASP A 30 -26.31 -0.48 5.73
C ASP A 30 -25.13 -0.04 4.86
N SER A 31 -24.38 0.98 5.29
CA SER A 31 -23.14 1.40 4.63
C SER A 31 -22.09 0.28 4.62
N LEU A 32 -21.84 -0.36 5.78
CA LEU A 32 -20.90 -1.47 5.87
C LEU A 32 -21.35 -2.64 4.98
N ARG A 33 -22.65 -2.88 4.86
CA ARG A 33 -23.19 -3.91 3.98
C ARG A 33 -22.92 -3.58 2.51
N GLY A 34 -23.14 -2.33 2.12
CA GLY A 34 -22.80 -1.82 0.78
C GLY A 34 -21.31 -2.01 0.44
N ASP A 35 -20.42 -1.71 1.39
CA ASP A 35 -18.97 -1.90 1.21
C ASP A 35 -18.60 -3.38 1.04
N VAL A 36 -19.22 -4.28 1.80
CA VAL A 36 -19.01 -5.73 1.65
C VAL A 36 -19.46 -6.22 0.28
N ASP A 37 -20.61 -5.76 -0.22
CA ASP A 37 -21.11 -6.18 -1.52
C ASP A 37 -20.30 -5.55 -2.68
N ARG A 38 -19.74 -4.35 -2.49
CA ARG A 38 -18.77 -3.73 -3.41
C ARG A 38 -17.48 -4.53 -3.49
N THR A 39 -16.88 -4.90 -2.36
CA THR A 39 -15.63 -5.69 -2.33
C THR A 39 -15.82 -7.09 -2.90
N ARG A 40 -17.00 -7.70 -2.75
CA ARG A 40 -17.35 -8.94 -3.45
C ARG A 40 -17.39 -8.75 -4.96
N SER A 41 -18.04 -7.69 -5.43
CA SER A 41 -18.13 -7.36 -6.85
C SER A 41 -16.75 -7.11 -7.48
N GLU A 42 -15.84 -6.44 -6.78
CA GLU A 42 -14.46 -6.25 -7.24
C GLU A 42 -13.70 -7.58 -7.34
N ARG A 43 -13.90 -8.50 -6.39
CA ARG A 43 -13.31 -9.84 -6.45
C ARG A 43 -13.83 -10.63 -7.64
N ASP A 44 -15.13 -10.57 -7.91
CA ASP A 44 -15.73 -11.30 -9.03
C ASP A 44 -15.26 -10.75 -10.38
N ARG A 45 -15.06 -9.43 -10.50
CA ARG A 45 -14.43 -8.81 -11.68
C ARG A 45 -12.99 -9.28 -11.88
N LEU A 46 -12.17 -9.25 -10.85
CA LEU A 46 -10.78 -9.71 -10.93
C LEU A 46 -10.68 -11.19 -11.33
N ARG A 47 -11.60 -12.03 -10.84
CA ARG A 47 -11.69 -13.43 -11.26
C ARG A 47 -12.04 -13.54 -12.75
N ALA A 48 -13.05 -12.81 -13.22
CA ALA A 48 -13.44 -12.82 -14.63
C ALA A 48 -12.31 -12.34 -15.55
N ASP A 49 -11.58 -11.30 -15.16
CA ASP A 49 -10.41 -10.81 -15.91
C ASP A 49 -9.29 -11.85 -15.95
N SER A 50 -9.04 -12.55 -14.83
CA SER A 50 -8.08 -13.66 -14.77
C SER A 50 -8.48 -14.81 -15.71
N ASP A 51 -9.75 -15.20 -15.73
CA ASP A 51 -10.25 -16.25 -16.62
C ASP A 51 -10.14 -15.84 -18.09
N ARG A 52 -10.45 -14.58 -18.40
CA ARG A 52 -10.28 -14.01 -19.74
C ARG A 52 -8.82 -14.03 -20.18
N LEU A 53 -7.90 -13.52 -19.37
CA LEU A 53 -6.46 -13.51 -19.65
C LEU A 53 -5.93 -14.93 -19.88
N THR A 54 -6.42 -15.90 -19.10
CA THR A 54 -6.08 -17.32 -19.26
C THR A 54 -6.55 -17.86 -20.62
N SER A 55 -7.77 -17.51 -21.04
CA SER A 55 -8.29 -17.90 -22.35
C SER A 55 -7.53 -17.26 -23.52
N GLU A 56 -7.12 -15.99 -23.39
CA GLU A 56 -6.32 -15.29 -24.39
C GLU A 56 -4.92 -15.91 -24.50
N LEU A 57 -4.32 -16.31 -23.36
CA LEU A 57 -3.04 -16.99 -23.32
C LEU A 57 -3.10 -18.37 -23.99
N ASP A 58 -4.14 -19.16 -23.72
CA ASP A 58 -4.37 -20.45 -24.37
C ASP A 58 -4.57 -20.31 -25.88
N ALA A 59 -5.33 -19.31 -26.32
CA ALA A 59 -5.51 -19.00 -27.74
C ALA A 59 -4.17 -18.64 -28.41
N CYS A 60 -3.35 -17.82 -27.76
CA CYS A 60 -2.00 -17.47 -28.23
C CYS A 60 -1.06 -18.70 -28.28
N GLY A 61 -1.18 -19.59 -27.30
CA GLY A 61 -0.45 -20.86 -27.29
C GLY A 61 -0.82 -21.75 -28.49
N LYS A 62 -2.11 -21.84 -28.81
CA LYS A 62 -2.62 -22.60 -29.98
C LYS A 62 -2.14 -22.01 -31.30
N THR A 63 -2.21 -20.68 -31.47
CA THR A 63 -1.73 -20.04 -32.71
C THR A 63 -0.23 -20.23 -32.89
N ARG A 64 0.56 -20.15 -31.81
CA ARG A 64 1.98 -20.48 -31.84
C ARG A 64 2.22 -21.92 -32.27
N ALA A 65 1.51 -22.89 -31.69
CA ALA A 65 1.65 -24.30 -32.05
C ALA A 65 1.31 -24.57 -33.53
N ASP A 66 0.28 -23.90 -34.07
CA ASP A 66 -0.08 -24.00 -35.50
C ASP A 66 1.04 -23.45 -36.40
N LEU A 67 1.60 -22.29 -36.05
CA LEU A 67 2.74 -21.71 -36.79
C LEU A 67 3.97 -22.62 -36.74
N GLU A 68 4.31 -23.17 -35.57
CA GLU A 68 5.42 -24.10 -35.43
C GLU A 68 5.20 -25.38 -36.26
N ARG A 69 3.97 -25.87 -36.36
CA ARG A 69 3.62 -27.01 -37.24
C ARG A 69 3.79 -26.66 -38.72
N ARG A 70 3.27 -25.52 -39.17
CA ARG A 70 3.43 -25.04 -40.55
C ARG A 70 4.91 -24.84 -40.92
N LEU A 71 5.71 -24.29 -40.01
CA LEU A 71 7.15 -24.13 -40.22
C LEU A 71 7.84 -25.50 -40.35
N ARG A 72 7.48 -26.48 -39.51
CA ARG A 72 8.01 -27.84 -39.60
C ARG A 72 7.63 -28.52 -40.92
N ASP A 73 6.37 -28.43 -41.34
CA ASP A 73 5.88 -29.02 -42.59
C ASP A 73 6.56 -28.36 -43.82
N ALA A 74 6.77 -27.04 -43.79
CA ALA A 74 7.52 -26.32 -44.81
C ALA A 74 9.01 -26.72 -44.87
N GLN A 75 9.65 -26.97 -43.72
CA GLN A 75 11.04 -27.41 -43.65
C GLN A 75 11.22 -28.90 -44.00
N ALA A 76 10.22 -29.74 -43.72
CA ALA A 76 10.23 -31.16 -44.04
C ALA A 76 10.01 -31.46 -45.54
N THR A 77 9.71 -30.44 -46.35
CA THR A 77 9.59 -30.57 -47.80
C THR A 77 10.85 -29.99 -48.49
N PRO A 78 11.95 -30.76 -48.65
CA PRO A 78 13.06 -30.32 -49.47
C PRO A 78 12.73 -30.55 -50.95
N ALA A 79 12.76 -29.46 -51.72
CA ALA A 79 12.87 -29.37 -53.18
C ALA A 79 12.56 -30.64 -54.00
N ALA A 80 11.27 -30.86 -54.31
CA ALA A 80 10.87 -31.46 -55.58
C ALA A 80 9.86 -30.50 -56.22
N GLY A 81 10.15 -30.10 -57.46
CA GLY A 81 9.65 -28.88 -58.08
C GLY A 81 8.15 -28.77 -58.35
N ALA A 82 7.82 -27.56 -58.82
CA ALA A 82 6.60 -27.14 -59.52
C ALA A 82 5.33 -26.97 -58.66
N ALA A 83 4.91 -25.71 -58.52
CA ALA A 83 3.74 -25.19 -59.25
C ALA A 83 3.10 -24.03 -58.47
N THR A 84 3.17 -22.87 -59.09
CA THR A 84 2.29 -21.72 -58.93
C THR A 84 0.84 -22.15 -58.70
N LYS A 85 0.31 -22.08 -57.46
CA LYS A 85 -1.13 -21.92 -57.27
C LYS A 85 -1.50 -21.35 -55.90
N ALA A 86 -2.33 -20.30 -56.00
CA ALA A 86 -3.23 -19.78 -54.99
C ALA A 86 -2.62 -18.94 -53.86
N ALA A 87 -2.40 -17.66 -54.15
CA ALA A 87 -2.72 -16.62 -53.18
C ALA A 87 -4.25 -16.58 -52.98
N PRO A 88 -4.80 -16.72 -51.76
CA PRO A 88 -6.21 -16.45 -51.54
C PRO A 88 -6.40 -14.94 -51.38
N SER A 89 -6.82 -14.30 -52.46
CA SER A 89 -7.68 -13.11 -52.37
C SER A 89 -8.95 -13.52 -51.62
N ALA A 90 -9.01 -13.18 -50.33
CA ALA A 90 -10.24 -13.15 -49.54
C ALA A 90 -10.33 -11.80 -48.81
N LEU A 91 -10.18 -10.75 -49.62
CA LEU A 91 -10.80 -9.46 -49.35
C LEU A 91 -12.30 -9.64 -49.66
N MET A 92 -13.15 -9.29 -48.68
CA MET A 92 -14.61 -9.07 -48.78
C MET A 92 -15.53 -10.31 -48.79
N SER A 93 -16.28 -10.53 -47.70
CA SER A 93 -17.76 -10.48 -47.69
C SER A 93 -18.36 -11.08 -46.42
N THR A 94 -18.73 -10.22 -45.47
CA THR A 94 -19.81 -10.44 -44.50
C THR A 94 -21.17 -10.23 -45.19
N PRO A 95 -22.19 -11.12 -45.01
CA PRO A 95 -23.55 -10.80 -45.45
C PRO A 95 -24.46 -10.36 -44.29
N ALA A 96 -25.31 -9.39 -44.62
CA ALA A 96 -26.67 -9.15 -44.08
C ALA A 96 -26.77 -8.64 -42.62
N THR A 97 -27.60 -7.67 -42.22
CA THR A 97 -28.84 -7.09 -42.77
C THR A 97 -29.11 -5.79 -42.00
N ALA A 98 -29.40 -4.66 -42.65
CA ALA A 98 -30.28 -3.63 -42.08
C ALA A 98 -30.70 -2.64 -43.18
N LYS A 99 -32.01 -2.55 -43.33
CA LYS A 99 -32.80 -1.87 -44.35
C LYS A 99 -32.92 -0.38 -44.00
N SER A 100 -32.56 0.50 -44.93
CA SER A 100 -32.79 1.94 -44.82
C SER A 100 -34.11 2.35 -45.47
N ALA A 101 -34.88 3.21 -44.79
CA ALA A 101 -35.89 4.09 -45.37
C ALA A 101 -35.73 5.51 -44.77
N PRO A 102 -36.10 6.59 -45.49
CA PRO A 102 -35.41 7.89 -45.39
C PRO A 102 -36.30 9.05 -44.89
N VAL A 103 -35.73 10.05 -44.20
CA VAL A 103 -36.30 11.42 -44.19
C VAL A 103 -35.27 12.54 -43.89
N LYS A 104 -35.18 13.46 -44.87
CA LYS A 104 -34.87 14.92 -44.95
C LYS A 104 -34.03 15.67 -43.88
N PRO A 105 -33.20 16.69 -44.28
CA PRO A 105 -32.10 17.24 -43.49
C PRO A 105 -32.30 18.67 -42.93
N ALA A 106 -31.32 19.10 -42.10
CA ALA A 106 -30.79 20.45 -41.83
C ALA A 106 -30.78 20.86 -40.31
N PRO A 107 -29.99 21.87 -39.88
CA PRO A 107 -28.52 21.90 -39.87
C PRO A 107 -27.93 22.44 -38.53
N ALA A 108 -26.68 22.12 -38.18
CA ALA A 108 -25.84 22.99 -37.33
C ALA A 108 -24.34 22.66 -37.43
N LYS A 109 -23.59 23.64 -37.94
CA LYS A 109 -22.13 23.87 -37.78
C LYS A 109 -22.00 25.09 -36.82
N PRO A 110 -20.83 25.55 -36.32
CA PRO A 110 -19.49 24.95 -36.14
C PRO A 110 -18.88 25.12 -34.73
N ALA A 111 -17.87 24.28 -34.45
CA ALA A 111 -16.52 24.58 -33.93
C ALA A 111 -16.25 25.68 -32.87
N ALA A 112 -15.45 25.29 -31.87
CA ALA A 112 -14.29 26.08 -31.44
C ALA A 112 -13.17 25.16 -30.95
N ALA A 113 -11.95 25.42 -31.45
CA ALA A 113 -10.69 24.74 -31.17
C ALA A 113 -9.74 25.69 -30.41
N LYS A 114 -8.57 25.15 -30.01
CA LYS A 114 -7.32 25.81 -29.55
C LYS A 114 -7.33 26.32 -28.10
N ALA A 115 -6.24 26.35 -27.32
CA ALA A 115 -4.82 26.03 -27.53
C ALA A 115 -4.11 25.82 -26.16
N ALA A 116 -2.93 25.20 -26.17
CA ALA A 116 -1.94 25.20 -25.08
C ALA A 116 -1.28 26.58 -24.85
N PRO A 117 -0.53 26.76 -23.75
CA PRO A 117 0.93 26.81 -23.90
C PRO A 117 1.76 26.22 -22.74
N ALA A 118 3.06 26.02 -23.00
CA ALA A 118 4.11 25.50 -22.15
C ALA A 118 5.02 26.60 -21.52
N LYS A 119 5.64 26.32 -20.36
CA LYS A 119 6.93 26.83 -19.80
C LYS A 119 7.01 26.39 -18.32
N ALA A 120 8.13 26.12 -17.65
CA ALA A 120 9.56 26.07 -17.96
C ALA A 120 10.26 25.29 -16.81
N ALA A 121 11.34 24.58 -17.12
CA ALA A 121 12.34 24.11 -16.15
C ALA A 121 13.38 25.21 -15.87
N PRO A 122 14.20 25.04 -14.82
CA PRO A 122 15.63 25.15 -15.03
C PRO A 122 16.45 24.03 -14.36
N ALA A 123 17.62 23.79 -14.97
CA ALA A 123 18.66 22.83 -14.60
C ALA A 123 19.89 23.51 -13.96
N LYS A 124 20.89 22.69 -13.60
CA LYS A 124 22.30 22.95 -13.14
C LYS A 124 22.47 23.18 -11.62
N SER A 125 23.50 22.67 -10.93
CA SER A 125 24.80 22.09 -11.34
C SER A 125 25.47 21.31 -10.19
N ALA A 126 26.25 20.30 -10.57
CA ALA A 126 27.51 19.76 -10.01
C ALA A 126 27.86 19.89 -8.51
N ALA A 127 28.25 18.76 -7.88
CA ALA A 127 29.64 18.51 -7.46
C ALA A 127 29.81 17.10 -6.83
N ARG A 128 30.78 16.34 -7.35
CA ARG A 128 31.43 15.17 -6.73
C ARG A 128 32.86 15.60 -6.36
N PRO A 129 33.41 15.17 -5.22
CA PRO A 129 34.57 14.25 -5.22
C PRO A 129 34.41 13.17 -4.11
N ALA A 130 34.65 11.87 -4.32
CA ALA A 130 35.90 11.14 -4.58
C ALA A 130 36.83 10.97 -3.34
N ALA A 131 37.08 9.69 -3.00
CA ALA A 131 38.19 9.11 -2.20
C ALA A 131 38.18 9.36 -0.67
N SER A 132 38.63 8.50 0.25
CA SER A 132 39.54 7.34 0.18
C SER A 132 39.40 6.39 1.40
N LYS A 133 39.77 5.11 1.18
CA LYS A 133 40.55 4.15 2.03
C LYS A 133 40.29 4.10 3.55
N SER A 134 39.83 2.97 4.12
CA SER A 134 40.54 1.71 4.44
C SER A 134 41.00 1.64 5.91
N ALA A 135 40.63 0.54 6.60
CA ALA A 135 41.32 -0.19 7.69
C ALA A 135 40.29 -0.67 8.76
N THR A 136 39.83 -1.92 8.74
CA THR A 136 40.38 -3.09 9.47
C THR A 136 40.88 -2.81 10.89
N ALA A 137 40.15 -3.26 11.92
CA ALA A 137 40.67 -4.06 13.05
C ALA A 137 39.55 -4.51 14.01
N LYS A 138 39.30 -5.82 14.01
CA LYS A 138 38.78 -6.66 15.12
C LYS A 138 40.01 -7.02 16.02
N PRO A 139 39.95 -7.79 17.13
CA PRO A 139 38.95 -8.09 18.19
C PRO A 139 39.50 -7.87 19.63
N ALA A 140 38.69 -8.28 20.62
CA ALA A 140 39.05 -8.91 21.92
C ALA A 140 38.81 -7.99 23.14
N ALA A 141 37.92 -8.26 24.11
CA ALA A 141 37.60 -9.45 24.95
C ALA A 141 38.11 -9.26 26.40
N SER A 142 37.35 -9.81 27.35
CA SER A 142 37.57 -9.96 28.81
C SER A 142 36.74 -9.01 29.68
N LYS A 143 35.65 -9.46 30.34
CA LYS A 143 35.57 -10.13 31.68
C LYS A 143 36.11 -9.21 32.80
N SER A 144 35.52 -9.03 33.97
CA SER A 144 34.41 -9.66 34.71
C SER A 144 34.22 -8.87 36.04
N ALA A 145 33.00 -8.91 36.62
CA ALA A 145 32.70 -8.85 38.08
C ALA A 145 33.08 -7.56 38.87
N THR A 146 32.40 -7.06 39.92
CA THR A 146 31.29 -7.47 40.79
C THR A 146 30.97 -6.29 41.71
N ALA A 147 29.68 -6.12 42.09
CA ALA A 147 29.17 -5.60 43.39
C ALA A 147 29.55 -4.13 43.78
N THR A 148 28.79 -3.29 44.52
CA THR A 148 27.67 -3.40 45.46
C THR A 148 27.08 -1.97 45.66
N ALA A 149 25.76 -1.90 45.85
CA ALA A 149 25.00 -0.98 46.70
C ALA A 149 25.01 0.57 46.58
N ALA A 150 23.78 1.07 46.81
CA ALA A 150 23.37 2.24 47.59
C ALA A 150 23.02 3.56 46.87
N ALA A 151 21.79 3.99 47.18
CA ALA A 151 21.05 5.14 46.71
C ALA A 151 21.51 6.50 47.29
N LYS A 152 21.39 7.58 46.51
CA LYS A 152 20.52 8.76 46.77
C LYS A 152 20.83 9.94 45.80
N SER A 153 19.75 10.45 45.22
CA SER A 153 19.37 11.83 44.85
C SER A 153 20.35 12.86 44.25
N SER A 154 19.95 13.35 43.05
CA SER A 154 19.89 14.74 42.55
C SER A 154 21.13 15.65 42.45
N ALA A 155 21.57 15.93 41.20
CA ALA A 155 21.80 17.27 40.61
C ALA A 155 22.36 17.12 39.16
N ALA A 156 21.80 17.86 38.18
CA ALA A 156 22.28 17.95 36.78
C ALA A 156 23.36 19.07 36.64
N PRO A 157 23.99 19.40 35.47
CA PRO A 157 24.00 18.81 34.11
C PRO A 157 25.42 18.70 33.46
N LYS A 158 25.71 17.72 32.57
CA LYS A 158 26.71 17.83 31.47
C LYS A 158 26.68 16.66 30.48
N ALA A 159 27.18 16.94 29.28
CA ALA A 159 26.96 16.28 27.98
C ALA A 159 27.37 14.79 27.81
N ALA A 160 26.53 14.07 27.04
CA ALA A 160 26.68 12.85 26.21
C ALA A 160 27.60 11.69 26.69
N PRO A 161 27.11 10.42 26.72
CA PRO A 161 26.92 9.63 25.49
C PRO A 161 25.73 8.63 25.52
N ALA A 162 25.47 8.00 24.36
CA ALA A 162 24.37 7.08 24.05
C ALA A 162 24.05 6.06 25.17
N LYS A 163 22.91 6.25 25.84
CA LYS A 163 22.37 5.30 26.81
C LYS A 163 21.58 4.23 26.07
N LYS A 164 22.17 3.05 25.98
CA LYS A 164 21.46 1.79 25.72
C LYS A 164 20.22 1.75 26.60
N ALA A 165 19.03 1.84 26.00
CA ALA A 165 17.79 1.76 26.74
C ALA A 165 17.73 0.39 27.44
N ALA A 166 17.81 0.42 28.78
CA ALA A 166 17.43 -0.72 29.60
C ALA A 166 15.96 -1.07 29.32
N PRO A 167 15.55 -2.34 29.40
CA PRO A 167 14.20 -2.76 29.06
C PRO A 167 13.22 -2.09 30.05
N ALA A 168 12.52 -1.06 29.59
CA ALA A 168 11.41 -0.49 30.33
C ALA A 168 10.37 -1.60 30.51
N GLY A 169 10.06 -1.90 31.76
CA GLY A 169 9.23 -3.03 32.14
C GLY A 169 7.87 -3.00 31.46
N ALA A 170 7.46 -4.16 30.94
CA ALA A 170 6.12 -4.53 30.47
C ALA A 170 5.16 -3.36 30.19
N THR A 171 5.58 -2.43 29.33
CA THR A 171 4.69 -1.40 28.82
C THR A 171 3.68 -2.11 27.94
N LYS A 172 2.40 -1.78 28.09
CA LYS A 172 1.34 -2.29 27.21
C LYS A 172 1.80 -2.15 25.76
N PRO A 173 1.71 -3.20 24.92
CA PRO A 173 2.17 -3.13 23.54
C PRO A 173 1.47 -1.98 22.82
N ASP A 174 2.25 -1.12 22.18
CA ASP A 174 1.76 0.01 21.42
C ASP A 174 1.04 -0.48 20.17
N ASN A 175 0.12 0.35 19.68
CA ASN A 175 -0.54 0.10 18.40
C ASN A 175 0.36 0.59 17.26
N LEU A 176 1.20 -0.29 16.70
CA LEU A 176 2.16 0.08 15.66
C LEU A 176 1.49 0.56 14.36
N ARG A 177 0.20 0.23 14.14
CA ARG A 177 -0.59 0.70 12.98
C ARG A 177 -0.86 2.19 12.96
N ARG A 178 -0.47 2.90 14.02
CA ARG A 178 -0.49 4.36 14.04
C ARG A 178 0.56 4.99 13.13
N LEU A 179 1.65 4.27 12.83
CA LEU A 179 2.65 4.72 11.85
C LEU A 179 2.14 4.50 10.43
N ILE A 180 2.36 5.47 9.55
CA ILE A 180 2.01 5.37 8.13
C ILE A 180 2.75 4.19 7.48
N GLY A 181 2.00 3.35 6.77
CA GLY A 181 2.45 2.17 6.02
C GLY A 181 2.70 0.90 6.85
N ILE A 182 2.39 0.93 8.15
CA ILE A 182 2.26 -0.26 8.96
C ILE A 182 0.80 -0.75 8.94
N GLY A 183 0.51 -1.63 7.97
CA GLY A 183 -0.75 -2.38 7.92
C GLY A 183 -0.79 -3.58 8.89
N PRO A 184 -1.93 -4.30 8.98
CA PRO A 184 -2.10 -5.43 9.91
C PRO A 184 -1.07 -6.56 9.73
N VAL A 185 -0.65 -6.80 8.48
CA VAL A 185 0.35 -7.82 8.14
C VAL A 185 1.73 -7.42 8.67
N ASN A 186 2.14 -6.17 8.39
CA ASN A 186 3.43 -5.64 8.85
C ASN A 186 3.48 -5.54 10.37
N GLU A 187 2.39 -5.11 11.02
CA GLU A 187 2.31 -5.10 12.48
C GLU A 187 2.50 -6.51 13.07
N LYS A 188 1.85 -7.52 12.48
CA LYS A 188 1.98 -8.91 12.95
C LYS A 188 3.42 -9.41 12.80
N LEU A 189 4.08 -9.10 11.69
CA LEU A 189 5.48 -9.46 11.45
C LEU A 189 6.42 -8.75 12.44
N LEU A 190 6.24 -7.45 12.67
CA LEU A 190 7.01 -6.69 13.65
C LEU A 190 6.84 -7.26 15.06
N LYS A 191 5.61 -7.58 15.46
CA LYS A 191 5.33 -8.24 16.75
C LYS A 191 5.96 -9.62 16.84
N ALA A 192 5.97 -10.40 15.76
CA ALA A 192 6.67 -11.69 15.72
C ALA A 192 8.19 -11.55 15.87
N GLN A 193 8.76 -10.43 15.44
CA GLN A 193 10.17 -10.06 15.67
C GLN A 193 10.43 -9.44 17.05
N GLY A 194 9.43 -9.41 17.95
CA GLY A 194 9.53 -8.84 19.29
C GLY A 194 9.44 -7.32 19.36
N ILE A 195 9.15 -6.66 18.23
CA ILE A 195 8.94 -5.20 18.18
C ILE A 195 7.48 -4.92 18.50
N THR A 196 7.25 -4.31 19.65
CA THR A 196 5.93 -4.08 20.23
C THR A 196 5.71 -2.65 20.72
N SER A 197 6.73 -1.79 20.66
CA SER A 197 6.62 -0.39 21.09
C SER A 197 7.21 0.61 20.08
N PHE A 198 6.63 1.81 20.03
CA PHE A 198 7.19 2.93 19.26
C PHE A 198 8.62 3.29 19.70
N ALA A 199 8.93 3.14 20.98
CA ALA A 199 10.27 3.44 21.50
C ALA A 199 11.36 2.53 20.89
N GLN A 200 11.01 1.28 20.56
CA GLN A 200 11.93 0.35 19.92
C GLN A 200 12.21 0.76 18.47
N ILE A 201 11.17 1.15 17.73
CA ILE A 201 11.28 1.63 16.33
C ILE A 201 12.05 2.95 16.27
N ALA A 202 11.78 3.87 17.21
CA ALA A 202 12.45 5.16 17.33
C ALA A 202 13.98 5.02 17.55
N GLY A 203 14.41 3.90 18.12
CA GLY A 203 15.80 3.57 18.41
C GLY A 203 16.50 2.71 17.36
N TRP A 204 15.86 2.41 16.23
CA TRP A 204 16.48 1.59 15.18
C TRP A 204 17.71 2.25 14.57
N THR A 205 18.77 1.45 14.46
CA THR A 205 19.96 1.79 13.69
C THR A 205 19.80 1.38 12.22
N ALA A 206 20.69 1.84 11.34
CA ALA A 206 20.69 1.42 9.94
C ALA A 206 20.78 -0.11 9.77
N ALA A 207 21.46 -0.80 10.68
CA ALA A 207 21.53 -2.26 10.68
C ALA A 207 20.19 -2.91 11.05
N ASP A 208 19.45 -2.30 11.99
CA ASP A 208 18.12 -2.78 12.37
C ASP A 208 17.10 -2.56 11.25
N ILE A 209 17.14 -1.40 10.61
CA ILE A 209 16.33 -1.10 9.42
C ILE A 209 16.55 -2.18 8.37
N LYS A 210 17.81 -2.42 7.98
CA LYS A 210 18.13 -3.41 6.95
C LYS A 210 17.67 -4.81 7.31
N ARG A 211 17.81 -5.23 8.58
CA ARG A 211 17.35 -6.53 9.05
C ARG A 211 15.83 -6.66 8.92
N ILE A 212 15.08 -5.62 9.29
CA ILE A 212 13.61 -5.64 9.24
C ILE A 212 13.11 -5.54 7.80
N GLU A 213 13.77 -4.75 6.95
CA GLU A 213 13.47 -4.65 5.51
C GLU A 213 13.65 -6.00 4.81
N ASP A 214 14.73 -6.72 5.10
CA ASP A 214 15.01 -8.07 4.58
C ASP A 214 13.94 -9.09 5.03
N VAL A 215 13.61 -9.09 6.32
CA VAL A 215 12.56 -9.97 6.87
C VAL A 215 11.18 -9.69 6.27
N MET A 216 10.88 -8.42 5.99
CA MET A 216 9.57 -8.00 5.50
C MET A 216 9.51 -7.92 3.96
N ASN A 217 10.61 -8.25 3.28
CA ASN A 217 10.76 -8.26 1.82
C ASN A 217 10.35 -6.95 1.16
N PHE A 218 10.66 -5.82 1.81
CA PHE A 218 10.53 -4.51 1.19
C PHE A 218 11.75 -3.67 1.54
N ASP A 219 12.42 -3.14 0.51
CA ASP A 219 13.57 -2.28 0.70
C ASP A 219 13.16 -0.81 0.68
N GLY A 220 13.71 -0.04 1.61
CA GLY A 220 13.62 1.41 1.66
C GLY A 220 12.28 2.00 2.07
N ARG A 221 11.24 1.21 2.38
CA ARG A 221 9.94 1.77 2.83
C ARG A 221 10.06 2.44 4.19
N ILE A 222 10.86 1.89 5.12
CA ILE A 222 11.06 2.45 6.47
C ILE A 222 11.60 3.88 6.36
N ALA A 223 12.53 4.10 5.43
CA ALA A 223 13.11 5.41 5.15
C ALA A 223 12.13 6.33 4.38
N ARG A 224 11.49 5.84 3.31
CA ARG A 224 10.55 6.63 2.48
C ARG A 224 9.38 7.14 3.29
N GLU A 225 8.86 6.32 4.20
CA GLU A 225 7.73 6.68 5.06
C GLU A 225 8.20 7.24 6.40
N ARG A 226 9.51 7.42 6.63
CA ARG A 226 10.04 8.08 7.83
C ARG A 226 9.55 7.45 9.14
N TRP A 227 9.49 6.11 9.20
CA TRP A 227 8.94 5.38 10.36
C TRP A 227 9.62 5.75 11.68
N ILE A 228 10.94 5.96 11.65
CA ILE A 228 11.72 6.32 12.84
C ILE A 228 11.31 7.68 13.40
N GLU A 229 11.06 8.66 12.54
CA GLU A 229 10.69 10.01 12.96
C GLU A 229 9.26 10.06 13.49
N GLN A 230 8.35 9.34 12.85
CA GLN A 230 7.00 9.12 13.35
C GLN A 230 7.01 8.43 14.73
N ALA A 231 7.77 7.35 14.86
CA ALA A 231 7.91 6.60 16.11
C ALA A 231 8.46 7.48 17.23
N LYS A 232 9.42 8.38 16.94
CA LYS A 232 9.95 9.32 17.94
C LYS A 232 8.88 10.28 18.47
N LEU A 233 8.03 10.82 17.59
CA LEU A 233 6.95 11.72 18.00
C LEU A 233 5.90 10.98 18.84
N LEU A 234 5.51 9.77 18.42
CA LEU A 234 4.55 8.94 19.13
C LEU A 234 5.07 8.43 20.48
N ALA A 235 6.33 8.00 20.54
CA ALA A 235 6.99 7.58 21.78
C ALA A 235 7.15 8.73 22.78
N ALA A 236 7.30 9.98 22.29
CA ALA A 236 7.34 11.18 23.11
C ALA A 236 5.95 11.70 23.53
N GLY A 237 4.85 11.09 23.04
CA GLY A 237 3.49 11.57 23.29
C GLY A 237 3.15 12.88 22.56
N ASN A 238 3.94 13.28 21.57
CA ASN A 238 3.78 14.54 20.82
C ASN A 238 2.72 14.40 19.71
N GLU A 239 1.49 14.06 20.09
CA GLU A 239 0.36 13.83 19.18
C GLU A 239 0.06 15.02 18.25
N LYS A 240 0.18 16.25 18.78
CA LYS A 240 -0.08 17.47 18.01
C LYS A 240 0.92 17.67 16.87
N GLU A 241 2.21 17.48 17.17
CA GLU A 241 3.27 17.59 16.17
C GLU A 241 3.22 16.42 15.18
N PHE A 242 2.88 15.22 15.65
CA PHE A 242 2.65 14.07 14.81
C PHE A 242 1.54 14.31 13.79
N ALA A 243 0.36 14.77 14.23
CA ALA A 243 -0.76 15.07 13.35
C ALA A 243 -0.45 16.21 12.36
N LYS A 244 0.36 17.19 12.79
CA LYS A 244 0.77 18.32 11.94
C LYS A 244 1.76 17.91 10.84
N GLN A 245 2.75 17.08 11.17
CA GLN A 245 3.78 16.63 10.23
C GLN A 245 3.33 15.45 9.36
N PHE A 246 2.42 14.62 9.88
CA PHE A 246 1.93 13.39 9.26
C PHE A 246 0.40 13.36 9.27
N PRO A 247 -0.29 14.25 8.53
CA PRO A 247 -1.75 14.36 8.56
C PRO A 247 -2.47 13.13 7.98
N THR A 248 -1.78 12.30 7.20
CA THR A 248 -2.29 11.04 6.63
C THR A 248 -2.08 9.83 7.53
N ALA A 249 -1.49 10.01 8.72
CA ALA A 249 -1.28 8.93 9.66
C ALA A 249 -2.59 8.41 10.24
N GLY A 250 -2.78 7.08 10.19
CA GLY A 250 -4.00 6.43 10.66
C GLY A 250 -5.22 6.55 9.73
N THR A 251 -5.08 7.21 8.57
CA THR A 251 -6.10 7.20 7.51
C THR A 251 -5.99 5.90 6.68
N ALA A 252 -6.99 5.60 5.85
CA ALA A 252 -7.20 4.33 5.12
C ALA A 252 -6.00 3.75 4.34
N SER A 253 -4.90 4.48 4.20
CA SER A 253 -3.61 4.03 3.66
C SER A 253 -2.94 2.90 4.46
N ASN A 254 -3.43 2.58 5.67
CA ASN A 254 -2.91 1.53 6.56
C ASN A 254 -3.78 0.26 6.63
N THR A 255 -4.77 0.12 5.75
CA THR A 255 -5.57 -1.11 5.63
C THR A 255 -4.84 -2.16 4.80
#